data_AF-A0A7S2KSE3-F1
#
_entry.id   AF-A0A7S2KSE3-F1
#
_cell.length_a   1.000
_cell.length_b   1.000
_cell.length_c   1.000
_cell.angle_alpha   90.00
_cell.angle_beta   90.00
_cell.angle_gamma   90.00
#
_symmetry.space_group_name_H-M   'P 1'
#
loop_
_entity.id
_entity.type
_entity.pdbx_description
1 polymer ?
#
loop_
_entity_poly.entity_id
_entity_poly.type
_entity_poly.pdbx_seq_one_letter_code
_entity_poly.pdbx_strand_id
1 'polypeptide(L)'
;GVKQWDLVIDAIDDVPTKANLISYCAKLDIRVISCMGAAGKSDPTRVHISDLRSASRDPLATAVRQRLRMLAKKEAKESGEKITNGSGVSNGGWISCVDDDSKLAVVFSSEKVVAKLADITDEQKEEGMHNFGAVDNMRVRVLPVVGTMPAIMGQALAAMALCELGGKPFSPVGAERVGRNIRHKLYQHLRTREKKLQDKLTPTLKEGSENYTTSGTYIGAIQIDPDDVEYLMAELWKNKCAVSGSRLGTVLELYRWDMTKPATP
;
A
#
# COMPACT_ATOMS: atom_id res chain seq x y z
N GLY A 1 -32.88 4.96 -13.26
CA GLY A 1 -31.59 5.60 -12.93
C GLY A 1 -30.70 4.54 -12.32
N VAL A 2 -29.43 4.48 -12.72
CA VAL A 2 -28.47 3.54 -12.11
C VAL A 2 -28.22 4.00 -10.68
N LYS A 3 -28.43 3.12 -9.70
CA LYS A 3 -28.22 3.41 -8.29
C LYS A 3 -26.73 3.64 -8.07
N GLN A 4 -26.33 4.86 -7.71
CA GLN A 4 -24.95 5.19 -7.36
C GLN A 4 -24.69 4.70 -5.94
N TRP A 5 -23.65 3.89 -5.74
CA TRP A 5 -23.25 3.40 -4.43
C TRP A 5 -22.23 4.37 -3.84
N ASP A 6 -22.38 4.72 -2.57
CA ASP A 6 -21.42 5.59 -1.87
C ASP A 6 -20.08 4.86 -1.64
N LEU A 7 -20.15 3.55 -1.39
CA LEU A 7 -19.01 2.71 -1.07
C LEU A 7 -19.31 1.24 -1.39
N VAL A 8 -18.28 0.50 -1.81
CA VAL A 8 -18.34 -0.95 -2.04
C VAL A 8 -17.41 -1.66 -1.05
N ILE A 9 -17.95 -2.63 -0.31
CA ILE A 9 -17.16 -3.56 0.50
C ILE A 9 -17.00 -4.86 -0.29
N ASP A 10 -15.75 -5.27 -0.51
CA ASP A 10 -15.41 -6.43 -1.31
C ASP A 10 -14.75 -7.52 -0.45
N ALA A 11 -15.45 -8.64 -0.25
CA ALA A 11 -14.98 -9.82 0.47
C ALA A 11 -14.85 -11.07 -0.45
N ILE A 12 -14.69 -10.86 -1.76
CA ILE A 12 -14.54 -11.94 -2.76
C ILE A 12 -13.14 -12.56 -2.64
N ASP A 13 -13.03 -13.87 -2.81
CA ASP A 13 -11.75 -14.62 -2.82
C ASP A 13 -11.29 -15.01 -4.23
N ASP A 14 -12.21 -15.11 -5.19
CA ASP A 14 -11.92 -15.33 -6.60
C ASP A 14 -11.22 -14.12 -7.25
N VAL A 15 -9.98 -14.33 -7.71
CA VAL A 15 -9.11 -13.26 -8.24
C VAL A 15 -9.70 -12.57 -9.47
N PRO A 16 -10.15 -13.27 -10.54
CA PRO A 16 -10.83 -12.67 -11.67
C PRO A 16 -12.01 -11.78 -11.29
N THR A 17 -12.95 -12.30 -10.49
CA THR A 17 -14.18 -11.60 -10.11
C THR A 17 -13.85 -10.37 -9.28
N LYS A 18 -12.95 -10.51 -8.30
CA LYS A 18 -12.48 -9.43 -7.44
C LYS A 18 -11.81 -8.31 -8.23
N ALA A 19 -10.90 -8.67 -9.14
CA ALA A 19 -10.21 -7.70 -9.98
C ALA A 19 -11.17 -6.98 -10.95
N ASN A 20 -12.15 -7.69 -11.50
CA ASN A 20 -13.18 -7.09 -12.35
C ASN A 20 -14.02 -6.08 -11.56
N LEU A 21 -14.49 -6.44 -10.36
CA LEU A 21 -15.23 -5.54 -9.47
C LEU A 21 -14.43 -4.27 -9.15
N ILE A 22 -13.18 -4.43 -8.71
CA ILE A 22 -12.29 -3.30 -8.40
C ILE A 22 -12.09 -2.42 -9.63
N SER A 23 -11.83 -3.02 -10.81
CA SER A 23 -11.63 -2.24 -12.05
C SER A 23 -12.87 -1.47 -12.46
N TYR A 24 -14.06 -2.06 -12.31
CA TYR A 24 -15.33 -1.42 -12.62
C TYR A 24 -15.59 -0.23 -11.70
N CYS A 25 -15.39 -0.43 -10.38
CA CYS A 25 -15.56 0.63 -9.40
C CYS A 25 -14.56 1.77 -9.61
N ALA A 26 -13.29 1.45 -9.87
CA ALA A 26 -12.24 2.44 -10.12
C ALA A 26 -12.51 3.29 -11.37
N LYS A 27 -13.12 2.72 -12.42
CA LYS A 27 -13.51 3.46 -13.63
C LYS A 27 -14.69 4.40 -13.41
N LEU A 28 -15.56 4.08 -12.46
CA LEU A 28 -16.72 4.88 -12.08
C LEU A 28 -16.44 5.80 -10.87
N ASP A 29 -15.18 5.85 -10.42
CA ASP A 29 -14.75 6.59 -9.22
C ASP A 29 -15.56 6.20 -7.96
N ILE A 30 -15.95 4.92 -7.87
CA ILE A 30 -16.64 4.36 -6.71
C ILE A 30 -15.58 3.88 -5.72
N ARG A 31 -15.68 4.37 -4.48
CA ARG A 31 -14.85 3.98 -3.34
C ARG A 31 -14.97 2.48 -3.05
N VAL A 32 -13.84 1.77 -2.97
CA VAL A 32 -13.79 0.34 -2.61
C VAL A 32 -12.95 0.09 -1.36
N ILE A 33 -13.49 -0.70 -0.45
CA ILE A 33 -12.75 -1.31 0.66
C ILE A 33 -12.74 -2.82 0.47
N SER A 34 -11.57 -3.41 0.25
CA SER A 34 -11.43 -4.81 -0.15
C SER A 34 -10.66 -5.66 0.86
N CYS A 35 -11.16 -6.85 1.16
CA CYS A 35 -10.50 -7.84 2.02
C CYS A 35 -9.52 -8.70 1.22
N MET A 36 -8.30 -8.85 1.74
CA MET A 36 -7.29 -9.75 1.19
C MET A 36 -7.30 -11.11 1.92
N GLY A 37 -6.26 -11.93 1.76
CA GLY A 37 -6.24 -13.29 2.28
C GLY A 37 -6.19 -13.34 3.81
N ALA A 38 -7.26 -13.82 4.44
CA ALA A 38 -7.35 -14.09 5.88
C ALA A 38 -6.91 -15.52 6.26
N ALA A 39 -7.02 -16.47 5.33
CA ALA A 39 -6.80 -17.88 5.60
C ALA A 39 -5.31 -18.19 5.90
N GLY A 40 -5.10 -19.16 6.80
CA GLY A 40 -3.78 -19.61 7.24
C GLY A 40 -2.99 -18.56 8.03
N LYS A 41 -3.64 -17.58 8.65
CA LYS A 41 -3.05 -16.53 9.48
C LYS A 41 -3.80 -16.47 10.82
N SER A 42 -3.08 -16.33 11.94
CA SER A 42 -3.66 -16.39 13.28
C SER A 42 -3.36 -15.18 14.16
N ASP A 43 -2.43 -14.31 13.79
CA ASP A 43 -1.97 -13.17 14.59
C ASP A 43 -2.74 -11.88 14.23
N PRO A 44 -3.80 -11.51 14.99
CA PRO A 44 -4.61 -10.35 14.67
C PRO A 44 -3.87 -9.03 14.84
N THR A 45 -2.74 -9.00 15.56
CA THR A 45 -1.95 -7.78 15.78
C THR A 45 -1.25 -7.31 14.51
N ARG A 46 -1.27 -8.15 13.46
CA ARG A 46 -0.63 -7.90 12.16
C ARG A 46 -1.63 -7.56 11.07
N VAL A 47 -2.87 -7.24 11.40
CA VAL A 47 -3.86 -6.69 10.45
C VAL A 47 -3.55 -5.22 10.19
N HIS A 48 -3.51 -4.85 8.91
CA HIS A 48 -3.23 -3.51 8.41
C HIS A 48 -4.32 -3.09 7.42
N ILE A 49 -4.52 -1.78 7.31
CA ILE A 49 -5.34 -1.18 6.27
C ILE A 49 -4.45 -0.22 5.47
N SER A 50 -4.37 -0.40 4.16
CA SER A 50 -3.52 0.44 3.29
C SER A 50 -3.93 0.34 1.82
N ASP A 51 -3.14 0.93 0.93
CA ASP A 51 -3.27 0.72 -0.53
C ASP A 51 -2.93 -0.73 -0.92
N LEU A 52 -3.44 -1.17 -2.07
CA LEU A 52 -3.26 -2.56 -2.53
C LEU A 52 -1.78 -2.93 -2.75
N ARG A 53 -0.90 -1.97 -3.10
CA ARG A 53 0.54 -2.23 -3.30
C ARG A 53 1.28 -2.48 -1.99
N SER A 54 0.83 -1.89 -0.89
CA SER A 54 1.36 -2.12 0.46
C SER A 54 1.18 -3.58 0.93
N ALA A 55 0.13 -4.27 0.47
CA ALA A 55 -0.12 -5.70 0.72
C ALA A 55 0.81 -6.65 -0.07
N SER A 56 2.13 -6.42 -0.02
CA SER A 56 3.13 -7.12 -0.86
C SER A 56 3.33 -8.59 -0.50
N ARG A 57 3.14 -8.96 0.77
CA ARG A 57 3.32 -10.34 1.27
C ARG A 57 2.04 -11.18 1.25
N ASP A 58 0.95 -10.62 0.75
CA ASP A 58 -0.33 -11.32 0.65
C ASP A 58 -0.48 -11.96 -0.75
N PRO A 59 -0.69 -13.29 -0.84
CA PRO A 59 -0.83 -13.98 -2.13
C PRO A 59 -2.05 -13.51 -2.93
N LEU A 60 -3.19 -13.27 -2.27
CA LEU A 60 -4.41 -12.81 -2.93
C LEU A 60 -4.19 -11.39 -3.47
N ALA A 61 -3.65 -10.49 -2.64
CA ALA A 61 -3.32 -9.13 -3.08
C ALA A 61 -2.35 -9.12 -4.27
N THR A 62 -1.35 -10.01 -4.25
CA THR A 62 -0.38 -10.15 -5.35
C THR A 62 -1.05 -10.58 -6.65
N ALA A 63 -1.92 -11.59 -6.59
CA ALA A 63 -2.66 -12.07 -7.75
C ALA A 63 -3.63 -11.00 -8.29
N VAL A 64 -4.34 -10.29 -7.40
CA VAL A 64 -5.24 -9.19 -7.77
C VAL A 64 -4.45 -8.06 -8.45
N ARG A 65 -3.31 -7.61 -7.91
CA ARG A 65 -2.46 -6.59 -8.55
C ARG A 65 -2.02 -7.01 -9.95
N GLN A 66 -1.58 -8.25 -10.11
CA GLN A 66 -1.18 -8.77 -11.41
C GLN A 66 -2.37 -8.76 -12.39
N ARG A 67 -3.55 -9.18 -11.93
CA ARG A 67 -4.77 -9.19 -12.74
C ARG A 67 -5.22 -7.79 -13.16
N LEU A 68 -5.26 -6.83 -12.24
CA LEU A 68 -5.59 -5.43 -12.53
C LEU A 68 -4.63 -4.83 -13.56
N ARG A 69 -3.32 -5.10 -13.43
CA ARG A 69 -2.31 -4.68 -14.44
C ARG A 69 -2.55 -5.30 -15.81
N MET A 70 -2.98 -6.56 -15.88
CA MET A 70 -3.32 -7.21 -17.14
C MET A 70 -4.56 -6.56 -17.78
N LEU A 71 -5.59 -6.25 -16.99
CA LEU A 71 -6.80 -5.55 -17.46
C LEU A 71 -6.45 -4.17 -18.01
N ALA A 72 -5.67 -3.38 -17.27
CA ALA A 72 -5.24 -2.05 -17.71
C ALA A 72 -4.39 -2.11 -19.00
N LYS A 73 -3.48 -3.09 -19.13
CA LYS A 73 -2.71 -3.29 -20.36
C LYS A 73 -3.57 -3.69 -21.56
N LYS A 74 -4.59 -4.54 -21.34
CA LYS A 74 -5.52 -4.96 -22.40
C LYS A 74 -6.30 -3.76 -22.92
N GLU A 75 -6.83 -2.94 -22.03
CA GLU A 75 -7.57 -1.72 -22.36
C GLU A 75 -6.70 -0.68 -23.07
N ALA A 76 -5.47 -0.45 -22.60
CA ALA A 76 -4.53 0.45 -23.28
C ALA A 76 -4.19 0.00 -24.72
N LYS A 77 -4.14 -1.32 -24.95
CA LYS A 77 -3.94 -1.88 -26.28
C LYS A 77 -5.17 -1.67 -27.18
N GLU A 78 -6.36 -1.75 -26.62
CA GLU A 78 -7.64 -1.56 -27.33
C GLU A 78 -7.90 -0.06 -27.63
N SER A 79 -7.48 0.86 -26.76
CA SER A 79 -7.61 2.31 -26.95
C SER A 79 -6.56 2.92 -27.89
N GLY A 80 -5.50 2.17 -28.23
CA GLY A 80 -4.40 2.64 -29.07
C GLY A 80 -3.37 3.51 -28.34
N GLU A 81 -3.38 3.55 -27.01
CA GLU A 81 -2.39 4.28 -26.21
C GLU A 81 -1.01 3.60 -26.23
N LYS A 82 0.06 4.40 -26.37
CA LYS A 82 1.44 3.90 -26.37
C LYS A 82 1.85 3.40 -24.98
N ILE A 83 2.09 2.09 -24.86
CA ILE A 83 2.66 1.47 -23.67
C ILE A 83 4.16 1.80 -23.60
N THR A 84 4.58 2.68 -22.70
CA THR A 84 6.02 2.91 -22.43
C THR A 84 6.59 1.82 -21.53
N ASN A 85 7.78 1.31 -21.87
CA ASN A 85 8.49 0.23 -21.16
C ASN A 85 9.13 0.67 -19.83
N GLY A 86 8.40 1.41 -18.99
CA GLY A 86 8.77 1.70 -17.61
C GLY A 86 7.67 1.17 -16.70
N SER A 87 7.84 -0.03 -16.13
CA SER A 87 7.06 -0.55 -14.99
C SER A 87 5.53 -0.28 -14.97
N GLY A 88 4.86 -0.31 -16.13
CA GLY A 88 3.41 -0.26 -16.23
C GLY A 88 2.87 1.11 -16.62
N VAL A 89 1.75 1.06 -17.36
CA VAL A 89 0.80 2.13 -17.69
C VAL A 89 1.12 3.44 -16.98
N SER A 90 1.30 4.52 -17.76
CA SER A 90 1.40 5.90 -17.26
C SER A 90 0.56 6.08 -16.00
N ASN A 91 1.11 6.74 -14.98
CA ASN A 91 0.46 7.06 -13.70
C ASN A 91 -0.82 7.94 -13.83
N GLY A 92 -1.56 7.86 -14.94
CA GLY A 92 -2.85 8.48 -15.18
C GLY A 92 -3.78 7.43 -15.78
N GLY A 93 -4.86 7.12 -15.07
CA GLY A 93 -5.85 6.11 -15.42
C GLY A 93 -6.45 5.45 -14.17
N TRP A 94 -7.53 4.70 -14.34
CA TRP A 94 -8.23 4.04 -13.23
C TRP A 94 -7.31 3.10 -12.42
N ILE A 95 -6.24 2.56 -13.02
CA ILE A 95 -5.26 1.68 -12.36
C ILE A 95 -4.47 2.35 -11.24
N SER A 96 -4.42 3.69 -11.20
CA SER A 96 -3.83 4.45 -10.09
C SER A 96 -4.45 4.12 -8.73
N CYS A 97 -5.69 3.59 -8.71
CA CYS A 97 -6.34 3.11 -7.48
C CYS A 97 -5.49 2.10 -6.70
N VAL A 98 -4.59 1.35 -7.36
CA VAL A 98 -3.72 0.36 -6.68
C VAL A 98 -2.76 1.00 -5.68
N ASP A 99 -2.40 2.27 -5.90
CA ASP A 99 -1.47 3.05 -5.08
C ASP A 99 -2.19 4.16 -4.27
N ASP A 100 -3.52 4.18 -4.28
CA ASP A 100 -4.38 5.21 -3.67
C ASP A 100 -5.42 4.58 -2.74
N ASP A 101 -5.15 4.63 -1.44
CA ASP A 101 -6.01 4.10 -0.38
C ASP A 101 -7.33 4.85 -0.23
N SER A 102 -7.43 6.09 -0.74
CA SER A 102 -8.70 6.83 -0.79
C SER A 102 -9.65 6.28 -1.85
N LYS A 103 -9.13 5.61 -2.89
CA LYS A 103 -9.94 4.94 -3.92
C LYS A 103 -10.14 3.47 -3.62
N LEU A 104 -9.04 2.76 -3.32
CA LEU A 104 -9.02 1.35 -2.99
C LEU A 104 -8.19 1.10 -1.72
N ALA A 105 -8.88 1.00 -0.59
CA ALA A 105 -8.27 0.52 0.64
C ALA A 105 -8.38 -1.00 0.69
N VAL A 106 -7.34 -1.65 1.23
CA VAL A 106 -7.32 -3.08 1.45
C VAL A 106 -7.04 -3.42 2.89
N VAL A 107 -7.80 -4.38 3.43
CA VAL A 107 -7.53 -5.01 4.72
C VAL A 107 -6.69 -6.26 4.44
N PHE A 108 -5.50 -6.34 5.03
CA PHE A 108 -4.59 -7.48 4.86
C PHE A 108 -3.83 -7.76 6.15
N SER A 109 -3.22 -8.94 6.25
CA SER A 109 -2.29 -9.24 7.35
C SER A 109 -0.87 -9.42 6.82
N SER A 110 0.10 -8.84 7.54
CA SER A 110 1.53 -8.97 7.26
C SER A 110 2.14 -10.28 7.78
N GLU A 111 1.35 -11.10 8.46
CA GLU A 111 1.72 -12.43 8.89
C GLU A 111 1.97 -13.35 7.68
N LYS A 112 3.04 -14.13 7.76
CA LYS A 112 3.26 -15.22 6.82
C LYS A 112 2.22 -16.30 7.07
N VAL A 113 1.80 -16.98 6.01
CA VAL A 113 0.87 -18.11 6.15
C VAL A 113 1.50 -19.19 7.03
N VAL A 114 0.87 -19.48 8.17
CA VAL A 114 1.32 -20.46 9.18
C VAL A 114 0.77 -21.86 8.95
N ALA A 115 -0.36 -21.98 8.25
CA ALA A 115 -0.99 -23.27 7.93
C ALA A 115 -0.82 -23.62 6.45
N LYS A 116 -0.58 -24.90 6.15
CA LYS A 116 -0.49 -25.37 4.76
C LYS A 116 -1.89 -25.62 4.19
N LEU A 117 -1.98 -25.65 2.87
CA LEU A 117 -3.18 -26.13 2.18
C LEU A 117 -3.48 -27.54 2.66
N ALA A 118 -4.76 -27.83 2.90
CA ALA A 118 -5.18 -29.19 3.18
C ALA A 118 -4.72 -30.14 2.06
N ASP A 119 -4.35 -31.35 2.47
CA ASP A 119 -4.06 -32.42 1.55
C ASP A 119 -5.35 -32.83 0.83
N ILE A 120 -5.18 -33.27 -0.41
CA ILE A 120 -6.29 -33.75 -1.24
C ILE A 120 -6.63 -35.15 -0.74
N THR A 121 -7.90 -35.40 -0.42
CA THR A 121 -8.35 -36.75 -0.04
C THR A 121 -8.22 -37.71 -1.22
N ASP A 122 -8.09 -39.01 -0.95
CA ASP A 122 -7.95 -39.98 -2.04
C ASP A 122 -9.21 -40.04 -2.92
N GLU A 123 -10.39 -39.84 -2.34
CA GLU A 123 -11.68 -39.66 -3.04
C GLU A 123 -11.64 -38.46 -4.03
N GLN A 124 -11.08 -37.32 -3.60
CA GLN A 124 -10.95 -36.14 -4.45
C GLN A 124 -9.97 -36.32 -5.61
N LYS A 125 -9.01 -37.24 -5.48
CA LYS A 125 -8.08 -37.60 -6.58
C LYS A 125 -8.77 -38.48 -7.61
N GLU A 126 -9.62 -39.40 -7.17
CA GLU A 126 -10.31 -40.37 -8.04
C GLU A 126 -11.46 -39.75 -8.85
N GLU A 127 -12.32 -38.95 -8.22
CA GLU A 127 -13.50 -38.37 -8.88
C GLU A 127 -13.22 -37.07 -9.65
N GLY A 128 -11.99 -36.54 -9.54
CA GLY A 128 -11.55 -35.34 -10.21
C GLY A 128 -11.91 -34.05 -9.45
N MET A 129 -10.89 -33.24 -9.17
CA MET A 129 -10.97 -32.05 -8.29
C MET A 129 -12.09 -31.06 -8.63
N HIS A 130 -12.45 -30.91 -9.91
CA HIS A 130 -13.47 -29.96 -10.36
C HIS A 130 -14.88 -30.27 -9.82
N ASN A 131 -15.13 -31.51 -9.38
CA ASN A 131 -16.43 -31.95 -8.86
C ASN A 131 -16.64 -31.63 -7.37
N PHE A 132 -15.61 -31.18 -6.66
CA PHE A 132 -15.66 -30.93 -5.20
C PHE A 132 -15.67 -29.44 -4.84
N GLY A 133 -15.79 -28.54 -5.83
CA GLY A 133 -16.02 -27.12 -5.57
C GLY A 133 -17.47 -26.89 -5.15
N ALA A 134 -17.71 -26.12 -4.08
CA ALA A 134 -19.07 -25.75 -3.68
C ALA A 134 -19.81 -24.90 -4.73
N VAL A 135 -19.05 -24.26 -5.63
CA VAL A 135 -19.52 -23.40 -6.73
C VAL A 135 -18.48 -23.42 -7.86
N ASP A 136 -18.90 -23.16 -9.09
CA ASP A 136 -17.98 -23.02 -10.23
C ASP A 136 -16.89 -21.97 -9.93
N ASN A 137 -15.64 -22.31 -10.24
CA ASN A 137 -14.43 -21.52 -9.97
C ASN A 137 -14.02 -21.38 -8.49
N MET A 138 -14.70 -22.02 -7.53
CA MET A 138 -14.21 -22.04 -6.15
C MET A 138 -12.98 -22.94 -5.98
N ARG A 139 -12.07 -22.54 -5.09
CA ARG A 139 -10.84 -23.30 -4.82
C ARG A 139 -11.19 -24.63 -4.14
N VAL A 140 -10.82 -25.73 -4.78
CA VAL A 140 -11.00 -27.12 -4.30
C VAL A 140 -10.14 -27.42 -3.07
N ARG A 141 -8.92 -26.86 -3.02
CA ARG A 141 -8.01 -27.01 -1.86
C ARG A 141 -8.27 -25.92 -0.83
N VAL A 142 -8.79 -26.29 0.33
CA VAL A 142 -9.07 -25.33 1.40
C VAL A 142 -7.79 -24.96 2.14
N LEU A 143 -7.51 -23.66 2.24
CA LEU A 143 -6.54 -23.14 3.21
C LEU A 143 -7.31 -22.93 4.52
N PRO A 144 -6.91 -23.56 5.64
CA PRO A 144 -7.72 -23.51 6.85
C PRO A 144 -7.77 -22.09 7.41
N VAL A 145 -8.93 -21.73 7.96
CA VAL A 145 -9.08 -20.52 8.76
C VAL A 145 -8.54 -20.79 10.16
N VAL A 146 -7.67 -19.92 10.65
CA VAL A 146 -7.10 -20.05 12.00
C VAL A 146 -7.66 -18.94 12.89
N GLY A 147 -8.25 -19.35 14.02
CA GLY A 147 -8.81 -18.42 15.00
C GLY A 147 -9.90 -17.52 14.41
N THR A 148 -9.89 -16.25 14.83
CA THR A 148 -10.92 -15.25 14.49
C THR A 148 -10.52 -14.33 13.35
N MET A 149 -9.46 -14.67 12.59
CA MET A 149 -8.86 -13.76 11.59
C MET A 149 -9.88 -13.22 10.55
N PRO A 150 -10.76 -14.04 9.92
CA PRO A 150 -11.75 -13.50 8.99
C PRO A 150 -12.76 -12.56 9.64
N ALA A 151 -13.17 -12.86 10.88
CA ALA A 151 -14.09 -12.00 11.63
C ALA A 151 -13.42 -10.65 11.95
N ILE A 152 -12.15 -10.65 12.36
CA ILE A 152 -11.39 -9.43 12.66
C ILE A 152 -11.19 -8.58 11.40
N MET A 153 -10.83 -9.20 10.26
CA MET A 153 -10.75 -8.47 8.99
C MET A 153 -12.12 -7.92 8.56
N GLY A 154 -13.20 -8.69 8.73
CA GLY A 154 -14.56 -8.24 8.47
C GLY A 154 -14.98 -7.05 9.36
N GLN A 155 -14.64 -7.08 10.64
CA GLN A 155 -14.86 -5.96 11.56
C GLN A 155 -14.04 -4.73 11.15
N ALA A 156 -12.80 -4.91 10.68
CA ALA A 156 -11.98 -3.81 10.16
C ALA A 156 -12.59 -3.17 8.89
N LEU A 157 -13.13 -3.97 7.97
CA LEU A 157 -13.87 -3.46 6.80
C LEU A 157 -15.08 -2.63 7.22
N ALA A 158 -15.89 -3.19 8.13
CA ALA A 158 -17.10 -2.52 8.63
C ALA A 158 -16.77 -1.22 9.36
N ALA A 159 -15.76 -1.23 10.24
CA ALA A 159 -15.30 -0.04 10.95
C ALA A 159 -14.87 1.06 9.98
N MET A 160 -14.07 0.73 8.96
CA MET A 160 -13.63 1.70 7.96
C MET A 160 -14.81 2.28 7.18
N ALA A 161 -15.71 1.43 6.68
CA ALA A 161 -16.89 1.87 5.95
C ALA A 161 -17.79 2.79 6.79
N LEU A 162 -18.11 2.38 8.03
CA LEU A 162 -18.99 3.14 8.92
C LEU A 162 -18.36 4.46 9.35
N CYS A 163 -17.05 4.49 9.62
CA CYS A 163 -16.35 5.72 9.98
C CYS A 163 -16.24 6.70 8.80
N GLU A 164 -15.94 6.21 7.60
CA GLU A 164 -15.93 7.03 6.38
C GLU A 164 -17.33 7.61 6.10
N LEU A 165 -18.38 6.77 6.07
CA LEU A 165 -19.76 7.20 5.82
C LEU A 165 -20.32 8.08 6.94
N GLY A 166 -19.87 7.88 8.18
CA GLY A 166 -20.25 8.67 9.35
C GLY A 166 -19.54 10.03 9.46
N GLY A 167 -18.72 10.41 8.47
CA GLY A 167 -18.01 11.70 8.47
C GLY A 167 -16.87 11.78 9.50
N LYS A 168 -16.43 10.64 10.04
CA LYS A 168 -15.29 10.55 10.97
C LYS A 168 -14.29 9.50 10.48
N PRO A 169 -13.67 9.69 9.29
CA PRO A 169 -12.65 8.78 8.81
C PRO A 169 -11.47 8.76 9.78
N PHE A 170 -10.84 7.60 9.92
CA PHE A 170 -9.58 7.45 10.66
C PHE A 170 -8.46 7.11 9.69
N SER A 171 -7.23 7.51 10.05
CA SER A 171 -6.05 7.10 9.29
C SER A 171 -5.49 5.83 9.91
N PRO A 172 -5.58 4.67 9.22
CA PRO A 172 -4.99 3.44 9.71
C PRO A 172 -3.47 3.46 9.59
N VAL A 173 -2.83 2.68 10.45
CA VAL A 173 -1.40 2.37 10.36
C VAL A 173 -1.18 1.53 9.10
N GLY A 174 -0.59 2.17 8.08
CA GLY A 174 -0.62 1.70 6.70
C GLY A 174 0.49 0.71 6.31
N ALA A 175 1.41 0.38 7.21
CA ALA A 175 2.59 -0.42 6.86
C ALA A 175 3.17 -1.22 8.04
N GLU A 176 3.89 -2.28 7.69
CA GLU A 176 4.80 -2.93 8.64
C GLU A 176 5.88 -1.92 9.08
N ARG A 177 6.29 -1.97 10.35
CA ARG A 177 7.36 -1.12 10.88
C ARG A 177 8.60 -1.19 10.00
N VAL A 178 9.22 -0.03 9.76
CA VAL A 178 10.48 0.03 9.01
C VAL A 178 11.53 -0.72 9.81
N GLY A 179 12.16 -1.72 9.19
CA GLY A 179 13.19 -2.51 9.86
C GLY A 179 14.33 -1.63 10.39
N ARG A 180 14.79 -1.90 11.61
CA ARG A 180 15.84 -1.12 12.31
C ARG A 180 17.05 -0.78 11.43
N ASN A 181 17.48 -1.73 10.59
CA ASN A 181 18.61 -1.56 9.68
C ASN A 181 18.34 -0.53 8.58
N ILE A 182 17.13 -0.52 8.02
CA ILE A 182 16.74 0.43 6.97
C ILE A 182 16.67 1.84 7.56
N ARG A 183 15.98 1.97 8.70
CA ARG A 183 15.87 3.21 9.46
C ARG A 183 17.24 3.79 9.82
N HIS A 184 18.14 2.95 10.34
CA HIS A 184 19.50 3.36 10.65
C HIS A 184 20.27 3.81 9.41
N LYS A 185 20.21 3.06 8.31
CA LYS A 185 20.88 3.43 7.05
C LYS A 185 20.40 4.77 6.52
N LEU A 186 19.09 5.00 6.50
CA LEU A 186 18.50 6.26 6.04
C LEU A 186 18.92 7.44 6.91
N TYR A 187 18.90 7.26 8.23
CA TYR A 187 19.40 8.25 9.17
C TYR A 187 20.89 8.57 8.94
N GLN A 188 21.73 7.55 8.74
CA GLN A 188 23.16 7.77 8.46
C GLN A 188 23.41 8.45 7.11
N HIS A 189 22.62 8.11 6.09
CA HIS A 189 22.69 8.77 4.78
C HIS A 189 22.33 10.26 4.90
N LEU A 190 21.24 10.58 5.61
CA LEU A 190 20.85 11.95 5.90
C LEU A 190 21.98 12.68 6.65
N ARG A 191 22.51 12.08 7.73
CA ARG A 191 23.61 12.66 8.51
C ARG A 191 24.86 12.94 7.70
N THR A 192 25.27 11.98 6.87
CA THR A 192 26.46 12.11 6.02
C THR A 192 26.29 13.23 5.00
N ARG A 193 25.09 13.33 4.42
CA ARG A 193 24.76 14.38 3.46
C ARG A 193 24.70 15.75 4.11
N GLU A 194 24.00 15.91 5.22
CA GLU A 194 23.88 17.20 5.91
C GLU A 194 25.25 17.69 6.38
N LYS A 195 26.13 16.79 6.83
CA LYS A 195 27.53 17.15 7.14
C LYS A 195 28.27 17.69 5.92
N LYS A 196 28.16 17.04 4.76
CA LYS A 196 28.76 17.55 3.50
C LYS A 196 28.20 18.91 3.10
N LEU A 197 26.90 19.14 3.28
CA LEU A 197 26.27 20.43 3.02
C LEU A 197 26.77 21.50 3.99
N GLN A 198 26.87 21.16 5.28
CA GLN A 198 27.44 22.02 6.30
C GLN A 198 28.88 22.42 5.93
N ASP A 199 29.76 21.46 5.65
CA ASP A 199 31.16 21.73 5.28
C ASP A 199 31.27 22.65 4.05
N LYS A 200 30.38 22.49 3.07
CA LYS A 200 30.35 23.31 1.84
C LYS A 200 29.79 24.72 2.05
N LEU A 201 28.77 24.86 2.90
CA LEU A 201 28.00 26.10 3.06
C LEU A 201 28.39 26.92 4.29
N THR A 202 29.17 26.36 5.23
CA THR A 202 29.71 27.08 6.40
C THR A 202 30.41 28.41 6.02
N PRO A 203 31.19 28.49 4.93
CA PRO A 203 31.80 29.76 4.50
C PRO A 203 30.79 30.87 4.12
N THR A 204 29.51 30.54 3.95
CA THR A 204 28.43 31.50 3.60
C THR A 204 27.62 31.98 4.82
N LEU A 205 27.96 31.51 6.03
CA LEU A 205 27.44 32.04 7.29
C LEU A 205 28.06 33.41 7.59
N LYS A 206 27.26 34.35 8.11
CA LYS A 206 27.78 35.58 8.70
C LYS A 206 28.06 35.36 10.19
N GLU A 207 28.96 36.15 10.74
CA GLU A 207 29.22 36.16 12.18
C GLU A 207 27.92 36.52 12.92
N GLY A 208 27.52 35.67 13.88
CA GLY A 208 26.25 35.80 14.60
C GLY A 208 25.02 35.16 13.94
N SER A 209 25.16 34.49 12.78
CA SER A 209 24.05 33.73 12.17
C SER A 209 23.63 32.53 13.04
N GLU A 210 22.33 32.36 13.29
CA GLU A 210 21.72 31.20 13.99
C GLU A 210 21.68 29.93 13.12
N ASN A 211 22.81 29.57 12.50
CA ASN A 211 22.96 28.43 11.58
C ASN A 211 22.20 28.55 10.25
N TYR A 212 21.91 29.76 9.79
CA TYR A 212 21.37 30.01 8.44
C TYR A 212 22.40 30.70 7.55
N THR A 213 22.56 30.20 6.33
CA THR A 213 23.40 30.84 5.31
C THR A 213 22.85 32.21 4.92
N THR A 214 23.68 33.03 4.27
CA THR A 214 23.26 34.32 3.69
C THR A 214 22.08 34.17 2.69
N SER A 215 21.87 32.97 2.12
CA SER A 215 20.77 32.63 1.23
C SER A 215 19.56 31.97 1.92
N GLY A 216 19.52 31.94 3.26
CA GLY A 216 18.40 31.39 4.05
C GLY A 216 18.39 29.87 4.21
N THR A 217 19.47 29.18 3.84
CA THR A 217 19.57 27.71 4.00
C THR A 217 20.01 27.36 5.42
N TYR A 218 19.22 26.55 6.14
CA TYR A 218 19.60 26.05 7.46
C TYR A 218 20.71 25.00 7.35
N ILE A 219 21.80 25.16 8.09
CA ILE A 219 22.95 24.25 8.15
C ILE A 219 23.28 23.77 9.57
N GLY A 220 22.37 23.98 10.52
CA GLY A 220 22.51 23.49 11.88
C GLY A 220 22.30 21.98 12.00
N ALA A 221 22.48 21.49 13.24
CA ALA A 221 22.37 20.08 13.57
C ALA A 221 21.04 19.46 13.12
N ILE A 222 21.07 18.17 12.78
CA ILE A 222 19.86 17.40 12.51
C ILE A 222 19.07 17.28 13.82
N GLN A 223 17.80 17.70 13.79
CA GLN A 223 16.90 17.70 14.95
C GLN A 223 15.86 16.56 14.88
N ILE A 224 16.20 15.48 14.17
CA ILE A 224 15.40 14.26 14.14
C ILE A 224 16.27 13.09 14.54
N ASP A 225 15.66 12.06 15.10
CA ASP A 225 16.31 10.82 15.50
C ASP A 225 15.89 9.64 14.60
N PRO A 226 16.41 8.42 14.82
CA PRO A 226 16.01 7.27 14.02
C PRO A 226 14.51 6.94 14.12
N ASP A 227 13.85 7.14 15.26
CA ASP A 227 12.43 6.83 15.42
C ASP A 227 11.56 7.85 14.66
N ASP A 228 11.98 9.12 14.56
CA ASP A 228 11.38 10.11 13.66
C ASP A 228 11.44 9.67 12.20
N VAL A 229 12.55 9.05 11.78
CA VAL A 229 12.68 8.51 10.40
C VAL A 229 11.62 7.44 10.15
N GLU A 230 11.34 6.58 11.13
CA GLU A 230 10.28 5.58 11.01
C GLU A 230 8.90 6.23 10.92
N TYR A 231 8.61 7.20 11.78
CA TYR A 231 7.36 7.95 11.75
C TYR A 231 7.14 8.64 10.40
N LEU A 232 8.15 9.36 9.89
CA LEU A 232 8.07 10.04 8.60
C LEU A 232 7.79 9.06 7.46
N MET A 233 8.43 7.89 7.46
CA MET A 233 8.30 6.93 6.37
C MET A 233 7.02 6.10 6.43
N ALA A 234 6.70 5.55 7.61
CA ALA A 234 5.61 4.59 7.77
C ALA A 234 4.27 5.28 7.98
N GLU A 235 4.23 6.32 8.80
CA GLU A 235 2.99 6.97 9.23
C GLU A 235 2.67 8.21 8.39
N LEU A 236 3.62 9.15 8.30
CA LEU A 236 3.36 10.44 7.65
C LEU A 236 3.25 10.29 6.12
N TRP A 237 4.25 9.67 5.50
CA TRP A 237 4.34 9.60 4.03
C TRP A 237 3.98 8.23 3.46
N LYS A 238 3.77 7.19 4.28
CA LYS A 238 3.41 5.83 3.84
C LYS A 238 4.29 5.28 2.69
N ASN A 239 5.61 5.55 2.72
CA ASN A 239 6.59 5.24 1.68
C ASN A 239 6.32 5.89 0.30
N LYS A 240 5.62 7.03 0.29
CA LYS A 240 5.38 7.88 -0.88
C LYS A 240 6.28 9.12 -0.84
N CYS A 241 6.50 9.72 -2.00
CA CYS A 241 7.20 10.98 -2.11
C CYS A 241 6.37 12.10 -1.48
N ALA A 242 6.99 12.90 -0.61
CA ALA A 242 6.36 14.05 0.02
C ALA A 242 5.90 15.13 -0.98
N VAL A 243 6.49 15.18 -2.18
CA VAL A 243 6.21 16.20 -3.20
C VAL A 243 5.32 15.70 -4.34
N SER A 244 5.42 14.43 -4.73
CA SER A 244 4.62 13.92 -5.87
C SER A 244 3.52 12.96 -5.46
N GLY A 245 3.43 12.57 -4.18
CA GLY A 245 2.57 11.49 -3.70
C GLY A 245 2.88 10.12 -4.32
N SER A 246 3.86 10.03 -5.21
CA SER A 246 4.19 8.82 -5.94
C SER A 246 5.01 7.87 -5.07
N ARG A 247 4.74 6.57 -5.19
CA ARG A 247 5.54 5.56 -4.49
C ARG A 247 6.94 5.53 -5.07
N LEU A 248 7.93 5.89 -4.25
CA LEU A 248 9.33 5.80 -4.65
C LEU A 248 9.71 4.31 -4.73
N GLY A 249 10.46 3.93 -5.77
CA GLY A 249 10.81 2.54 -6.06
C GLY A 249 11.76 1.93 -5.03
N THR A 250 12.99 1.65 -5.42
CA THR A 250 14.03 1.12 -4.51
C THR A 250 14.81 2.22 -3.79
N VAL A 251 14.61 3.48 -4.17
CA VAL A 251 15.36 4.63 -3.65
C VAL A 251 14.46 5.41 -2.71
N LEU A 252 14.76 5.30 -1.42
CA LEU A 252 14.15 6.13 -0.38
C LEU A 252 15.27 7.04 0.13
N GLU A 253 15.01 8.34 0.11
CA GLU A 253 15.96 9.34 0.56
C GLU A 253 15.24 10.39 1.38
N LEU A 254 15.90 10.85 2.44
CA LEU A 254 15.43 11.95 3.26
C LEU A 254 16.17 13.23 2.86
N TYR A 255 15.40 14.31 2.74
CA TYR A 255 15.86 15.63 2.36
C TYR A 255 15.37 16.62 3.41
N ARG A 256 16.22 17.58 3.78
CA ARG A 256 15.75 18.76 4.49
C ARG A 256 14.78 19.53 3.60
N TRP A 257 13.65 19.91 4.17
CA TRP A 257 12.65 20.71 3.46
C TRP A 257 13.19 22.10 3.18
N ASP A 258 12.97 22.61 1.97
CA ASP A 258 13.27 23.98 1.61
C ASP A 258 12.11 24.87 2.09
N MET A 259 12.32 25.63 3.16
CA MET A 259 11.27 26.47 3.76
C MET A 259 10.75 27.56 2.83
N THR A 260 11.43 27.84 1.71
CA THR A 260 10.92 28.76 0.67
C THR A 260 9.87 28.10 -0.22
N LYS A 261 9.71 26.77 -0.14
CA LYS A 261 8.74 25.99 -0.89
C LYS A 261 7.60 25.53 0.04
N PRO A 262 6.35 25.45 -0.47
CA PRO A 262 5.20 25.01 0.31
C PRO A 262 5.42 23.58 0.79
N ALA A 263 5.17 23.28 2.07
CA ALA A 263 5.39 21.96 2.67
C ALA A 263 4.55 20.81 2.07
N THR A 264 3.78 21.08 1.02
CA THR A 264 2.94 20.15 0.28
C THR A 264 3.39 20.07 -1.20
N PRO A 265 3.08 18.97 -1.89
CA PRO A 265 3.03 18.92 -3.36
C PRO A 265 2.37 20.15 -4.00
#